data_AF-A0A537FVE6-F1
#
_entry.id   AF-A0A537FVE6-F1
#
_cell.length_a   1.000
_cell.length_b   1.000
_cell.length_c   1.000
_cell.angle_alpha   90.00
_cell.angle_beta   90.00
_cell.angle_gamma   90.00
#
_symmetry.space_group_name_H-M   'P 1'
#
loop_
_entity.id
_entity.type
_entity.pdbx_description
1 polymer ?
#
loop_
_entity_poly.entity_id
_entity_poly.type
_entity_poly.pdbx_seq_one_letter_code
_entity_poly.pdbx_strand_id
1 'polypeptide(L)' 'MRKVKRPLGPVVIDAIGTALTDEDRERLRHPATGGVILFSRNYENPQQLLALCEDLERLREPALPVCVDHEGGRVQR' A
#
# COMPACT_ATOMS: atom_id res chain seq x y z
N MET A 1 -1.86 6.80 -15.71
CA MET A 1 -3.23 6.97 -15.15
C MET A 1 -3.27 8.28 -14.37
N ARG A 2 -4.41 8.99 -14.33
CA ARG A 2 -4.54 10.24 -13.55
C ARG A 2 -4.67 9.91 -12.06
N LYS A 3 -3.81 10.48 -11.20
CA LYS A 3 -3.90 10.32 -9.74
C LYS A 3 -5.24 10.91 -9.24
N VAL A 4 -5.90 10.21 -8.31
CA VAL A 4 -7.10 10.71 -7.63
C VAL A 4 -6.71 11.73 -6.57
N LYS A 5 -7.22 12.98 -6.63
CA LYS A 5 -6.93 14.03 -5.63
C LYS A 5 -7.89 13.97 -4.44
N ARG A 6 -7.42 13.53 -3.26
CA ARG A 6 -8.24 13.37 -2.04
C ARG A 6 -7.38 13.53 -0.78
N PRO A 7 -7.87 14.08 0.34
CA PRO A 7 -7.15 14.08 1.61
C PRO A 7 -6.99 12.65 2.17
N LEU A 8 -5.98 12.42 3.01
CA LEU A 8 -5.80 11.14 3.69
C LEU A 8 -6.96 10.89 4.66
N GLY A 9 -7.55 9.69 4.62
CA GLY A 9 -8.57 9.27 5.58
C GLY A 9 -7.96 8.71 6.88
N PRO A 10 -8.80 8.26 7.83
CA PRO A 10 -8.32 7.79 9.12
C PRO A 10 -7.92 6.30 9.15
N VAL A 11 -8.21 5.52 8.10
CA VAL A 11 -8.07 4.06 8.11
C VAL A 11 -6.79 3.62 7.40
N VAL A 12 -5.98 2.80 8.07
CA VAL A 12 -4.89 2.05 7.43
C VAL A 12 -5.41 0.65 7.09
N ILE A 13 -5.26 0.24 5.83
CA ILE A 13 -5.67 -1.09 5.36
C ILE A 13 -4.48 -1.85 4.79
N ASP A 14 -4.63 -3.14 4.57
CA ASP A 14 -3.62 -3.97 3.94
C ASP A 14 -3.80 -4.06 2.41
N ALA A 15 -2.75 -4.51 1.72
CA ALA A 15 -2.85 -5.02 0.36
C ALA A 15 -3.09 -6.54 0.38
N ILE A 16 -3.92 -7.06 -0.54
CA ILE A 16 -4.28 -8.48 -0.54
C ILE A 16 -3.09 -9.39 -0.90
N GLY A 17 -2.22 -8.97 -1.82
CA GLY A 17 -1.08 -9.78 -2.30
C GLY A 17 0.16 -8.98 -2.69
N THR A 18 1.00 -9.56 -3.56
CA THR A 18 2.27 -8.97 -4.02
C THR A 18 2.10 -7.96 -5.16
N ALA A 19 0.89 -7.80 -5.69
CA ALA A 19 0.54 -6.78 -6.69
C ALA A 19 -0.87 -6.28 -6.43
N LEU A 20 -1.17 -5.05 -6.84
CA LEU A 20 -2.52 -4.50 -6.69
C LEU A 20 -3.47 -5.16 -7.69
N THR A 21 -4.56 -5.71 -7.17
CA THR A 21 -5.75 -6.07 -7.94
C THR A 21 -6.62 -4.84 -8.19
N ASP A 22 -7.63 -4.96 -9.06
CA ASP A 22 -8.57 -3.87 -9.26
C ASP A 22 -9.43 -3.60 -8.02
N GLU A 23 -9.72 -4.64 -7.24
CA GLU A 23 -10.38 -4.52 -5.93
C GLU A 23 -9.50 -3.75 -4.92
N ASP A 24 -8.19 -4.05 -4.87
CA ASP A 24 -7.26 -3.27 -4.04
C ASP A 24 -7.28 -1.80 -4.46
N ARG A 25 -7.20 -1.52 -5.77
CA ARG A 25 -7.20 -0.15 -6.31
C ARG A 25 -8.48 0.60 -5.93
N GLU A 26 -9.63 -0.05 -5.93
CA GLU A 26 -10.90 0.54 -5.50
C GLU A 26 -10.87 0.88 -4.01
N ARG A 27 -10.53 -0.09 -3.16
CA ARG A 27 -10.45 0.09 -1.69
C ARG A 27 -9.44 1.16 -1.28
N LEU A 28 -8.29 1.20 -1.94
CA LEU A 28 -7.21 2.15 -1.67
C LEU A 28 -7.51 3.58 -2.16
N ARG A 29 -8.46 3.74 -3.08
CA ARG A 29 -8.99 5.07 -3.50
C ARG A 29 -10.16 5.55 -2.65
N HIS A 30 -10.68 4.71 -1.75
CA HIS A 30 -11.77 5.07 -0.86
C HIS A 30 -11.38 6.28 0.03
N PRO A 31 -12.26 7.27 0.23
CA PRO A 31 -11.90 8.49 0.97
C PRO A 31 -11.56 8.26 2.45
N ALA A 32 -11.99 7.15 3.04
CA ALA A 32 -11.59 6.78 4.40
C ALA A 32 -10.16 6.19 4.48
N THR A 33 -9.54 5.83 3.36
CA THR A 33 -8.21 5.22 3.35
C THR A 33 -7.14 6.30 3.52
N GLY A 34 -6.31 6.11 4.54
CA GLY A 34 -5.24 7.00 4.97
C GLY A 34 -3.85 6.46 4.76
N GLY A 35 -3.68 5.14 4.69
CA GLY A 35 -2.39 4.49 4.51
C GLY A 35 -2.52 3.01 4.18
N VAL A 36 -1.38 2.37 3.93
CA VAL A 36 -1.27 0.94 3.63
C VAL A 36 -0.25 0.30 4.57
N ILE A 37 -0.57 -0.85 5.15
CA ILE A 37 0.38 -1.68 5.88
C ILE A 37 0.71 -2.95 5.10
N LEU A 38 1.99 -3.28 4.97
CA LEU A 38 2.48 -4.47 4.31
C LEU A 38 2.81 -5.56 5.34
N PHE A 39 2.61 -6.81 4.94
CA PHE A 39 2.96 -8.02 5.68
C PHE A 39 3.85 -8.92 4.83
N SER A 40 4.35 -10.02 5.42
CA SER A 40 5.17 -11.00 4.71
C SER A 40 4.51 -11.59 3.46
N ARG A 41 3.17 -11.64 3.39
CA ARG A 41 2.43 -12.08 2.18
C ARG A 41 2.52 -11.11 0.99
N ASN A 42 2.97 -9.87 1.23
CA ASN A 42 3.10 -8.83 0.21
C ASN A 42 4.52 -8.74 -0.37
N TYR A 43 5.45 -9.56 0.13
CA TYR A 43 6.84 -9.59 -0.28
C TYR A 43 7.20 -10.93 -0.93
N GLU A 44 7.81 -10.85 -2.10
CA GLU A 44 8.44 -11.98 -2.80
C GLU A 44 9.93 -11.73 -3.01
N ASN A 45 10.28 -10.52 -3.49
CA ASN A 45 11.64 -10.07 -3.72
C ASN A 45 11.70 -8.53 -3.78
N PRO A 46 12.89 -7.90 -3.71
CA PRO A 46 13.01 -6.44 -3.69
C PRO A 46 12.43 -5.74 -4.92
N GLN A 47 12.55 -6.35 -6.10
CA GLN A 47 12.05 -5.79 -7.36
C GLN A 47 10.52 -5.77 -7.39
N GLN A 48 9.88 -6.86 -6.94
CA GLN A 48 8.44 -6.94 -6.79
C GLN A 48 7.93 -5.92 -5.76
N LEU A 49 8.60 -5.80 -4.61
CA LEU A 49 8.20 -4.84 -3.58
C LEU A 49 8.28 -3.40 -4.09
N LEU A 50 9.35 -3.07 -4.82
CA LEU A 50 9.49 -1.76 -5.46
C LEU A 50 8.31 -1.47 -6.40
N ALA A 51 7.95 -2.44 -7.26
CA ALA A 51 6.82 -2.30 -8.17
C ALA A 51 5.49 -2.07 -7.44
N LEU A 52 5.26 -2.79 -6.33
CA LEU A 52 4.08 -2.59 -5.48
C LEU A 52 4.05 -1.19 -4.87
N CYS A 53 5.17 -0.71 -4.33
CA CYS A 53 5.28 0.62 -3.75
C CYS A 53 5.05 1.73 -4.78
N GLU A 54 5.59 1.57 -5.99
CA GLU A 54 5.35 2.51 -7.08
C GLU A 54 3.88 2.55 -7.52
N ASP A 55 3.21 1.38 -7.58
CA ASP A 55 1.80 1.29 -7.90
C ASP A 55 0.93 2.00 -6.84
N LEU A 56 1.26 1.84 -5.56
CA LEU A 56 0.62 2.55 -4.44
C LEU A 56 0.83 4.07 -4.54
N GLU A 57 2.06 4.51 -4.85
CA GLU A 57 2.42 5.93 -4.97
C GLU A 57 1.71 6.59 -6.16
N ARG A 58 1.52 5.87 -7.26
CA ARG A 58 0.81 6.33 -8.46
C ARG A 58 -0.71 6.34 -8.34
N LEU A 59 -1.28 5.74 -7.29
CA LEU A 59 -2.73 5.53 -7.20
C LEU A 59 -3.51 6.83 -6.96
N ARG A 60 -3.00 7.72 -6.10
CA ARG A 60 -3.69 8.93 -5.64
C ARG A 60 -2.72 10.01 -5.15
N GLU A 61 -3.26 11.21 -4.93
CA GLU A 61 -2.55 12.39 -4.46
C GLU A 61 -3.30 13.05 -3.28
N PRO A 62 -2.65 13.28 -2.12
CA PRO A 62 -1.34 12.77 -1.71
C PRO A 62 -1.23 11.24 -1.79
N ALA A 63 0.00 10.75 -1.94
CA ALA A 63 0.31 9.33 -1.90
C ALA A 63 -0.04 8.76 -0.52
N LEU A 64 -0.46 7.50 -0.48
CA LEU A 64 -0.70 6.79 0.77
C LEU A 64 0.66 6.50 1.44
N PRO A 65 0.84 6.80 2.73
CA PRO A 65 1.95 6.25 3.51
C PRO A 65 1.92 4.72 3.44
N VAL A 66 3.09 4.13 3.20
CA VAL A 66 3.29 2.67 3.20
C VAL A 66 4.08 2.32 4.45
N CYS A 67 3.54 1.41 5.26
CA CYS A 67 4.09 1.02 6.56
C CYS A 67 4.37 -0.49 6.59
N VAL A 68 5.33 -0.90 7.43
CA VAL A 68 5.64 -2.31 7.72
C VAL A 68 6.27 -2.37 9.11
N ASP A 69 6.03 -3.45 9.87
CA ASP A 69 6.75 -3.65 11.13
C ASP A 69 8.11 -4.30 10.85
N HIS A 70 9.16 -3.46 10.84
CA HIS A 70 10.58 -3.85 10.76
C HIS A 70 11.27 -3.56 12.09
N GLU A 71 10.95 -4.34 13.11
CA GLU A 71 11.50 -4.14 14.46
C GLU A 71 12.80 -4.94 14.68
N GLY A 72 13.03 -5.97 13.86
CA GLY A 72 14.11 -6.94 14.02
C GLY A 72 13.72 -8.13 14.91
N GLY A 73 14.60 -9.13 15.00
CA GLY A 73 14.33 -10.34 15.78
C GLY A 73 13.14 -11.12 15.23
N ARG A 74 12.10 -11.34 16.05
CA ARG A 74 10.91 -12.12 15.65
C ARG A 74 9.93 -11.33 14.77
N VAL A 75 10.07 -10.00 14.69
CA VAL A 75 9.18 -9.12 13.92
C VAL A 75 10.01 -8.44 12.84
N GLN A 76 10.23 -9.18 11.77
CA GLN A 76 10.93 -8.75 10.57
C GLN A 76 10.12 -9.26 9.38
N ARG A 77 9.62 -8.36 8.53
CA ARG A 77 8.64 -8.69 7.47
C ARG A 77 9.06 -8.28 6.08
#